data_AF-A0A5T0UIB4-F1
#
_entry.id   AF-A0A5T0UIB4-F1
#
_cell.length_a   1.000
_cell.length_b   1.000
_cell.length_c   1.000
_cell.angle_alpha   90.00
_cell.angle_beta   90.00
_cell.angle_gamma   90.00
#
_symmetry.space_group_name_H-M   'P 1'
#
loop_
_entity.id
_entity.type
_entity.pdbx_description
1 polymer ?
#
loop_
_entity_poly.entity_id
_entity_poly.type
_entity_poly.pdbx_seq_one_letter_code
_entity_poly.pdbx_strand_id
1 'polypeptide(L)'
;ARLERGALKYLISVDIFNEGIDIPCVDQIILLRDTRSKIVFTQQLGRGLRLFPGKTSALILDFIGNYQNNYLIPQALTNDRSLNKDRLVADLKEQVVYGLSTINFDEIAYQKILAVIARTKLDSLKHLKEAYFELSQKLGRIPMRRDFYHNSQLDPQIFTQGNTLVSYADFLDKLG
;
A
#
# COMPACT_ATOMS: atom_id res chain seq x y z
N ALA A 1 -12.93 27.02 5.59
CA ALA A 1 -13.35 28.40 5.28
C ALA A 1 -12.73 29.03 4.01
N ARG A 2 -11.40 29.21 3.88
CA ARG A 2 -10.82 29.89 2.68
C ARG A 2 -10.69 28.98 1.46
N LEU A 3 -10.31 27.70 1.66
CA LEU A 3 -10.21 26.69 0.60
C LEU A 3 -11.60 26.36 0.02
N GLU A 4 -12.59 26.08 0.88
CA GLU A 4 -13.97 25.76 0.47
C GLU A 4 -14.66 26.89 -0.30
N ARG A 5 -14.30 28.15 0.00
CA ARG A 5 -14.78 29.33 -0.73
C ARG A 5 -13.98 29.63 -2.01
N GLY A 6 -13.01 28.79 -2.37
CA GLY A 6 -12.17 28.93 -3.55
C GLY A 6 -11.14 30.07 -3.50
N ALA A 7 -11.00 30.76 -2.37
CA ALA A 7 -10.05 31.86 -2.16
C ALA A 7 -8.61 31.37 -1.95
N LEU A 8 -8.44 30.09 -1.62
CA LEU A 8 -7.18 29.36 -1.68
C LEU A 8 -7.36 28.21 -2.66
N LYS A 9 -6.31 27.89 -3.44
CA LYS A 9 -6.31 26.78 -4.40
C LYS A 9 -5.53 25.58 -3.92
N TYR A 10 -4.45 25.81 -3.18
CA TYR A 10 -3.59 24.76 -2.66
C TYR A 10 -3.38 24.93 -1.15
N LEU A 11 -3.30 23.80 -0.47
CA LEU A 11 -2.79 23.68 0.89
C LEU A 11 -1.58 22.76 0.85
N ILE A 12 -0.46 23.23 1.40
CA ILE A 12 0.77 22.46 1.50
C ILE A 12 0.99 22.17 2.98
N SER A 13 1.31 20.92 3.31
CA SER A 13 1.76 20.57 4.66
C SER A 13 2.88 19.54 4.62
N VAL A 14 3.62 19.50 5.72
CA VAL A 14 4.49 18.39 6.08
C VAL A 14 3.95 17.80 7.38
N ASP A 15 3.63 16.51 7.39
CA ASP A 15 3.21 15.69 8.55
C ASP A 15 1.94 16.09 9.33
N ILE A 16 1.43 17.31 9.16
CA ILE A 16 0.27 17.84 9.90
C ILE A 16 -1.07 17.26 9.37
N PHE A 17 -1.15 16.89 8.09
CA PHE A 17 -2.37 16.29 7.49
C PHE A 17 -2.46 14.76 7.63
N ASN A 18 -1.68 14.14 8.53
CA ASN A 18 -1.79 12.70 8.76
C ASN A 18 -3.05 12.33 9.58
N GLU A 19 -3.57 13.21 10.44
CA GLU A 19 -4.78 12.98 11.24
C GLU A 19 -5.65 14.26 11.34
N GLY A 20 -6.96 14.11 11.54
CA GLY A 20 -7.84 15.21 11.99
C GLY A 20 -8.36 16.23 10.95
N ILE A 21 -7.98 16.15 9.66
CA ILE A 21 -8.44 17.13 8.65
C ILE A 21 -9.40 16.52 7.63
N ASP A 22 -10.66 16.92 7.73
CA ASP A 22 -11.74 16.53 6.83
C ASP A 22 -12.13 17.71 5.92
N ILE A 23 -11.73 17.62 4.65
CA ILE A 23 -12.05 18.62 3.63
C ILE A 23 -12.60 17.88 2.40
N PRO A 24 -13.90 17.52 2.38
CA PRO A 24 -14.47 16.71 1.31
C PRO A 24 -14.40 17.37 -0.08
N CYS A 25 -14.31 18.70 -0.13
CA CYS A 25 -14.24 19.46 -1.38
C CYS A 25 -12.89 19.34 -2.12
N VAL A 26 -11.89 18.65 -1.56
CA VAL A 26 -10.62 18.39 -2.24
C VAL A 26 -10.84 17.42 -3.40
N ASP A 27 -10.46 17.85 -4.60
CA ASP A 27 -10.47 17.08 -5.85
C ASP A 27 -9.06 16.80 -6.39
N GLN A 28 -8.02 17.37 -5.79
CA GLN A 28 -6.64 17.12 -6.18
C GLN A 28 -5.73 16.84 -4.97
N ILE A 29 -4.95 15.77 -5.05
CA ILE A 29 -3.90 15.43 -4.08
C ILE A 29 -2.57 15.33 -4.82
N ILE A 30 -1.56 16.04 -4.31
CA ILE A 30 -0.20 16.01 -4.84
C ILE A 30 0.73 15.49 -3.73
N LEU A 31 1.38 14.35 -3.97
CA LEU A 31 2.32 13.73 -3.06
C LEU A 31 3.74 14.03 -3.55
N LEU A 32 4.48 14.80 -2.76
CA LEU A 32 5.89 15.19 -3.00
C LEU A 32 6.83 14.60 -1.96
N ARG A 33 6.49 13.42 -1.43
CA ARG A 33 7.20 12.78 -0.31
C ARG A 33 7.41 11.30 -0.57
N ASP A 34 8.36 10.71 0.14
CA ASP A 34 8.51 9.25 0.18
C ASP A 34 7.27 8.59 0.81
N THR A 35 6.81 7.51 0.19
CA THR A 35 5.74 6.65 0.71
C THR A 35 6.34 5.66 1.71
N ARG A 36 6.35 6.03 2.99
CA ARG A 36 6.89 5.20 4.08
C ARG A 36 5.92 4.14 4.61
N SER A 37 4.63 4.26 4.32
CA SER A 37 3.59 3.39 4.84
C SER A 37 2.42 3.31 3.87
N LYS A 38 2.02 2.08 3.52
CA LYS A 38 0.80 1.81 2.73
C LYS A 38 -0.44 2.39 3.41
N ILE A 39 -0.52 2.34 4.74
CA ILE A 39 -1.68 2.80 5.51
C ILE A 39 -1.81 4.32 5.38
N VAL A 40 -0.72 5.05 5.63
CA VAL A 40 -0.71 6.52 5.54
C VAL A 40 -1.01 6.96 4.10
N PHE A 41 -0.45 6.26 3.11
CA PHE A 41 -0.73 6.51 1.70
C PHE A 41 -2.23 6.35 1.37
N THR A 42 -2.82 5.19 1.68
CA THR A 42 -4.25 4.93 1.43
C THR A 42 -5.16 5.92 2.18
N GLN A 43 -4.82 6.28 3.43
CA GLN A 43 -5.55 7.28 4.19
C GLN A 43 -5.52 8.66 3.52
N GLN A 44 -4.37 9.08 3.00
CA GLN A 44 -4.23 10.34 2.27
C GLN A 44 -5.05 10.33 0.99
N LEU A 45 -5.00 9.26 0.19
CA LEU A 45 -5.88 9.10 -0.98
C LEU A 45 -7.36 9.23 -0.60
N GLY A 46 -7.77 8.56 0.48
CA GLY A 46 -9.14 8.58 0.99
C GLY A 46 -9.69 9.98 1.28
N ARG A 47 -8.82 10.97 1.56
CA ARG A 47 -9.25 12.36 1.76
C ARG A 47 -9.81 12.98 0.47
N GLY A 48 -9.20 12.70 -0.68
CA GLY A 48 -9.63 13.19 -1.99
C GLY A 48 -10.83 12.41 -2.54
N LEU A 49 -11.01 11.16 -2.11
CA LEU A 49 -12.08 10.27 -2.57
C LEU A 49 -13.43 10.50 -1.87
N ARG A 50 -13.53 11.38 -0.87
CA ARG A 50 -14.81 11.69 -0.21
C ARG A 50 -15.79 12.33 -1.20
N LEU A 51 -17.07 11.97 -1.16
CA LEU A 51 -18.07 12.61 -2.01
C LEU A 51 -18.28 14.08 -1.61
N PHE A 52 -18.47 14.96 -2.60
CA PHE A 52 -18.78 16.37 -2.38
C PHE A 52 -19.65 16.89 -3.53
N PRO A 53 -20.67 17.74 -3.26
CA PRO A 53 -21.52 18.30 -4.31
C PRO A 53 -20.71 19.00 -5.41
N GLY A 54 -20.95 18.60 -6.67
CA GLY A 54 -20.24 19.16 -7.83
C GLY A 54 -18.87 18.53 -8.13
N LYS A 55 -18.36 17.62 -7.29
CA LYS A 55 -17.13 16.87 -7.57
C LYS A 55 -17.43 15.61 -8.39
N THR A 56 -16.84 15.52 -9.57
CA THR A 56 -17.02 14.39 -10.50
C THR A 56 -15.89 13.35 -10.43
N SER A 57 -14.68 13.78 -10.09
CA SER A 57 -13.51 12.92 -9.94
C SER A 57 -12.51 13.53 -8.96
N ALA A 58 -11.51 12.73 -8.56
CA ALA A 58 -10.36 13.21 -7.80
C ALA A 58 -9.08 12.81 -8.55
N LEU A 59 -8.16 13.76 -8.73
CA LEU A 59 -6.86 13.56 -9.36
C LEU A 59 -5.80 13.39 -8.28
N ILE A 60 -5.09 12.26 -8.33
CA ILE A 60 -3.96 11.99 -7.44
C ILE A 60 -2.69 11.97 -8.28
N LEU A 61 -1.73 12.81 -7.90
CA LEU A 61 -0.41 12.89 -8.51
C LEU A 61 0.64 12.49 -7.48
N ASP A 62 1.36 11.40 -7.71
CA ASP A 62 2.47 10.94 -6.86
C ASP A 62 3.80 11.07 -7.59
N PHE A 63 4.69 11.92 -7.07
CA PHE A 63 5.99 12.16 -7.68
C PHE A 63 7.02 11.15 -7.19
N ILE A 64 7.28 10.14 -8.03
CA ILE A 64 8.15 9.02 -7.70
C ILE A 64 9.64 9.42 -7.77
N GLY A 65 10.21 9.67 -6.59
CA GLY A 65 11.64 9.88 -6.39
C GLY A 65 12.45 8.59 -6.29
N ASN A 66 13.75 8.71 -6.03
CA ASN A 66 14.63 7.56 -5.76
C ASN A 66 14.51 7.11 -4.30
N TYR A 67 13.34 6.58 -3.95
CA TYR A 67 13.05 6.12 -2.60
C TYR A 67 13.15 4.60 -2.47
N GLN A 68 13.37 4.11 -1.25
CA GLN A 68 13.50 2.68 -0.98
C GLN A 68 12.15 1.96 -0.86
N ASN A 69 11.07 2.70 -0.68
CA ASN A 69 9.76 2.17 -0.30
C ASN A 69 8.71 2.25 -1.41
N ASN A 70 9.11 2.59 -2.64
CA ASN A 70 8.18 2.76 -3.77
C ASN A 70 7.38 1.48 -4.11
N TYR A 71 7.83 0.30 -3.71
CA TYR A 71 7.07 -0.95 -3.84
C TYR A 71 5.76 -0.96 -3.03
N LEU A 72 5.63 -0.09 -2.03
CA LEU A 72 4.40 0.06 -1.24
C LEU A 72 3.26 0.69 -2.04
N ILE A 73 3.55 1.39 -3.13
CA ILE A 73 2.55 2.10 -3.95
C ILE A 73 1.64 1.12 -4.68
N PRO A 74 2.14 0.23 -5.56
CA PRO A 74 1.29 -0.79 -6.18
C PRO A 74 0.61 -1.65 -5.13
N GLN A 75 1.33 -2.03 -4.06
CA GLN A 75 0.77 -2.80 -2.95
C GLN A 75 -0.43 -2.12 -2.28
N ALA A 76 -0.37 -0.81 -2.07
CA ALA A 76 -1.45 -0.05 -1.44
C ALA A 76 -2.66 0.14 -2.38
N LEU A 77 -2.43 0.23 -3.68
CA LEU A 77 -3.46 0.44 -4.69
C LEU A 77 -4.19 -0.86 -5.04
N THR A 78 -3.46 -1.97 -5.15
CA THR A 78 -4.06 -3.29 -5.43
C THR A 78 -4.52 -4.04 -4.20
N ASN A 79 -4.18 -3.53 -3.02
CA ASN A 79 -4.37 -4.21 -1.74
C ASN A 79 -3.76 -5.62 -1.76
N ASP A 80 -2.69 -5.83 -2.56
CA ASP A 80 -1.99 -7.10 -2.62
C ASP A 80 -1.24 -7.35 -1.31
N ARG A 81 -1.56 -8.47 -0.67
CA ARG A 81 -0.95 -8.92 0.57
C ARG A 81 -0.08 -10.16 0.37
N SER A 82 0.05 -10.64 -0.86
CA SER A 82 0.76 -11.88 -1.19
C SER A 82 2.24 -11.86 -0.84
N LEU A 83 2.84 -10.66 -0.71
CA LEU A 83 4.29 -10.45 -0.59
C LEU A 83 5.09 -11.07 -1.76
N ASN A 84 4.42 -11.31 -2.90
CA ASN A 84 5.02 -11.89 -4.09
C ASN A 84 5.45 -10.78 -5.06
N LYS A 85 6.73 -10.82 -5.46
CA LYS A 85 7.29 -9.84 -6.40
C LYS A 85 6.65 -9.91 -7.78
N ASP A 86 6.42 -11.11 -8.31
CA ASP A 86 5.88 -11.29 -9.65
C ASP A 86 4.47 -10.74 -9.75
N ARG A 87 3.68 -10.89 -8.68
CA ARG A 87 2.34 -10.33 -8.59
C ARG A 87 2.38 -8.80 -8.56
N LEU A 88 3.23 -8.18 -7.75
CA LEU A 88 3.40 -6.72 -7.74
C LEU A 88 3.89 -6.17 -9.09
N VAL A 89 4.72 -6.92 -9.81
CA VAL A 89 5.17 -6.54 -11.16
C VAL A 89 4.04 -6.65 -12.17
N ALA A 90 3.20 -7.67 -12.08
CA ALA A 90 2.01 -7.81 -12.92
C ALA A 90 1.02 -6.65 -12.67
N ASP A 91 0.76 -6.33 -11.40
CA ASP A 91 -0.09 -5.21 -10.97
C ASP A 91 0.37 -3.85 -11.50
N LEU A 92 1.68 -3.66 -11.74
CA LEU A 92 2.22 -2.43 -12.32
C LEU A 92 2.08 -2.35 -13.84
N LYS A 93 2.05 -3.49 -14.53
CA LYS A 93 1.95 -3.55 -16.01
C LYS A 93 0.54 -3.34 -16.50
N GLU A 94 -0.43 -3.84 -15.74
CA GLU A 94 -1.83 -3.69 -16.10
C GLU A 94 -2.29 -2.28 -15.72
N GLN A 95 -2.92 -1.57 -16.65
CA GLN A 95 -3.71 -0.39 -16.28
C GLN A 95 -4.83 -0.86 -15.39
N VAL A 96 -4.67 -0.67 -14.09
CA VAL A 96 -5.65 -1.14 -13.14
C VAL A 96 -6.86 -0.21 -13.20
N VAL A 97 -7.95 -0.75 -13.75
CA VAL A 97 -9.25 -0.06 -13.81
C VAL A 97 -10.10 -0.54 -12.63
N TYR A 98 -10.33 0.36 -11.68
CA TYR A 98 -11.24 0.13 -10.56
C TYR A 98 -12.56 0.84 -10.84
N GLY A 99 -13.47 0.15 -11.53
CA GLY A 99 -14.75 0.73 -11.95
C GLY A 99 -14.53 1.88 -12.93
N LEU A 100 -14.72 3.12 -12.49
CA LEU A 100 -14.47 4.35 -13.27
C LEU A 100 -13.09 4.98 -13.00
N SER A 101 -12.35 4.45 -12.01
CA SER A 101 -11.03 4.98 -11.64
C SER A 101 -9.93 4.30 -12.44
N THR A 102 -8.93 5.06 -12.84
CA THR A 102 -7.76 4.57 -13.56
C THR A 102 -6.48 4.89 -12.79
N ILE A 103 -5.52 3.97 -12.83
CA ILE A 103 -4.18 4.14 -12.26
C ILE A 103 -3.19 4.03 -13.41
N ASN A 104 -2.34 5.05 -13.54
CA ASN A 104 -1.32 5.13 -14.57
C ASN A 104 0.03 5.43 -13.93
N PHE A 105 1.06 4.71 -14.37
CA PHE A 105 2.45 4.99 -14.03
C PHE A 105 3.17 5.47 -15.29
N ASP A 106 3.89 6.59 -15.19
CA ASP A 106 4.79 6.98 -16.27
C ASP A 106 5.96 5.98 -16.39
N GLU A 107 6.63 5.96 -17.53
CA GLU A 107 7.71 5.01 -17.81
C GLU A 107 8.85 5.11 -16.79
N ILE A 108 9.23 6.32 -16.37
CA ILE A 108 10.34 6.55 -15.44
C ILE A 108 9.96 6.06 -14.03
N ALA A 109 8.75 6.37 -13.58
CA ALA A 109 8.17 5.93 -12.32
C ALA A 109 8.08 4.40 -12.30
N TYR A 110 7.59 3.79 -13.36
CA TYR A 110 7.52 2.34 -13.52
C TYR A 110 8.91 1.69 -13.35
N GLN A 111 9.93 2.18 -14.06
CA GLN A 111 11.30 1.66 -13.93
C GLN A 111 11.86 1.83 -12.51
N LYS A 112 11.60 2.97 -11.85
CA LYS A 112 12.02 3.20 -10.46
C LYS A 112 11.35 2.23 -9.49
N ILE A 113 10.05 1.99 -9.63
CA ILE A 113 9.32 1.06 -8.76
C ILE A 113 9.83 -0.37 -9.00
N LEU A 114 10.03 -0.79 -10.25
CA LEU A 114 10.60 -2.10 -10.57
C LEU A 114 11.98 -2.31 -9.96
N ALA A 115 12.88 -1.33 -10.08
CA ALA A 115 14.22 -1.41 -9.49
C ALA A 115 14.17 -1.60 -7.97
N VAL A 116 13.19 -0.97 -7.31
CA VAL A 116 12.95 -1.16 -5.87
C VAL A 116 12.40 -2.55 -5.56
N ILE A 117 11.40 -3.04 -6.29
CA ILE A 117 10.84 -4.39 -6.10
C ILE A 117 11.92 -5.46 -6.26
N ALA A 118 12.79 -5.32 -7.26
CA ALA A 118 13.87 -6.28 -7.53
C ALA A 118 14.82 -6.41 -6.33
N ARG A 119 15.26 -5.28 -5.73
CA ARG A 119 16.22 -5.28 -4.62
C ARG A 119 15.61 -5.54 -3.24
N THR A 120 14.32 -5.32 -3.04
CA THR A 120 13.65 -5.51 -1.73
C THR A 120 13.40 -6.99 -1.44
N LYS A 121 13.62 -7.43 -0.20
CA LYS A 121 13.22 -8.77 0.27
C LYS A 121 11.82 -8.71 0.90
N LEU A 122 10.78 -8.93 0.10
CA LEU A 122 9.37 -8.85 0.53
C LEU A 122 8.97 -9.99 1.48
N ASP A 123 9.62 -11.13 1.34
CA ASP A 123 9.49 -12.36 2.13
C ASP A 123 10.36 -12.35 3.39
N SER A 124 10.88 -11.19 3.80
CA SER A 124 11.71 -11.11 4.99
C SER A 124 10.96 -11.62 6.24
N LEU A 125 11.69 -12.28 7.15
CA LEU A 125 11.15 -12.74 8.44
C LEU A 125 10.38 -11.64 9.17
N LYS A 126 10.80 -10.37 9.03
CA LYS A 126 10.10 -9.22 9.60
C LYS A 126 8.66 -9.11 9.06
N HIS A 127 8.48 -9.11 7.75
CA HIS A 127 7.15 -8.99 7.13
C HIS A 127 6.27 -10.21 7.40
N LEU A 128 6.86 -11.41 7.46
CA LEU A 128 6.12 -12.61 7.86
C LEU A 128 5.64 -12.54 9.31
N LYS A 129 6.46 -12.02 10.23
CA LYS A 129 6.07 -11.77 11.63
C LYS A 129 4.95 -10.73 11.72
N GLU A 130 5.07 -9.61 11.01
CA GLU A 130 4.04 -8.56 10.96
C GLU A 130 2.69 -9.15 10.50
N ALA A 131 2.69 -9.89 9.39
CA ALA A 131 1.48 -10.55 8.88
C ALA A 131 0.90 -11.58 9.85
N TYR A 132 1.76 -12.34 10.55
CA TYR A 132 1.33 -13.27 11.58
C TYR A 132 0.62 -12.57 12.74
N PHE A 133 1.21 -11.50 13.28
CA PHE A 133 0.62 -10.76 14.40
C PHE A 133 -0.70 -10.08 14.01
N GLU A 134 -0.77 -9.48 12.83
CA GLU A 134 -2.02 -8.90 12.31
C GLU A 134 -3.13 -9.96 12.24
N LEU A 135 -2.84 -11.15 11.70
CA LEU A 135 -3.82 -12.22 11.60
C LEU A 135 -4.17 -12.83 12.96
N SER A 136 -3.19 -12.98 13.85
CA SER A 136 -3.42 -13.50 15.20
C SER A 136 -4.33 -12.59 16.01
N GLN A 137 -4.12 -11.27 15.95
CA GLN A 137 -4.99 -10.29 16.57
C GLN A 137 -6.42 -10.36 16.02
N LYS A 138 -6.56 -10.53 14.69
CA LYS A 138 -7.88 -10.65 14.04
C LYS A 138 -8.62 -11.93 14.44
N LEU A 139 -7.90 -13.03 14.65
CA LEU A 139 -8.49 -14.34 14.97
C LEU A 139 -8.65 -14.59 16.47
N GLY A 140 -7.93 -13.85 17.33
CA GLY A 140 -7.89 -14.08 18.77
C GLY A 140 -7.20 -15.40 19.18
N ARG A 141 -6.46 -16.03 18.26
CA ARG A 141 -5.73 -17.29 18.47
C ARG A 141 -4.47 -17.34 17.61
N ILE A 142 -3.65 -18.39 17.81
CA ILE A 142 -2.52 -18.70 16.93
C ILE A 142 -3.08 -19.07 15.54
N PRO A 143 -2.68 -18.35 14.47
CA PRO A 143 -3.06 -18.68 13.11
C PRO A 143 -2.46 -20.03 12.67
N MET A 144 -3.26 -20.83 11.97
CA MET A 144 -2.80 -22.01 11.23
C MET A 144 -2.45 -21.60 9.80
N ARG A 145 -1.62 -22.37 9.10
CA ARG A 145 -1.29 -22.12 7.67
C ARG A 145 -2.51 -21.85 6.79
N ARG A 146 -3.59 -22.63 6.96
CA ARG A 146 -4.84 -22.46 6.19
C ARG A 146 -5.53 -21.12 6.45
N ASP A 147 -5.36 -20.53 7.63
CA ASP A 147 -5.98 -19.26 7.96
C ASP A 147 -5.42 -18.13 7.10
N PHE A 148 -4.14 -18.22 6.70
CA PHE A 148 -3.49 -17.22 5.86
C PHE A 148 -4.07 -17.17 4.45
N TYR A 149 -4.40 -18.33 3.89
CA TYR A 149 -5.04 -18.45 2.60
C TYR A 149 -6.45 -17.83 2.63
N HIS A 150 -7.23 -18.12 3.67
CA HIS A 150 -8.61 -17.65 3.76
C HIS A 150 -8.76 -16.18 4.18
N ASN A 151 -7.84 -15.63 4.97
CA ASN A 151 -8.04 -14.32 5.62
C ASN A 151 -7.08 -13.20 5.20
N SER A 152 -5.95 -13.54 4.59
CA SER A 152 -4.87 -12.58 4.34
C SER A 152 -4.33 -12.58 2.90
N GLN A 153 -4.86 -13.42 2.00
CA GLN A 153 -4.34 -13.60 0.62
C GLN A 153 -2.83 -13.87 0.57
N LEU A 154 -2.27 -14.37 1.67
CA LEU A 154 -0.89 -14.81 1.77
C LEU A 154 -0.85 -16.26 1.32
N ASP A 155 0.01 -16.55 0.35
CA ASP A 155 0.27 -17.92 -0.05
C ASP A 155 0.93 -18.65 1.14
N PRO A 156 0.30 -19.70 1.70
CA PRO A 156 0.89 -20.46 2.81
C PRO A 156 2.24 -21.11 2.47
N GLN A 157 2.63 -21.17 1.19
CA GLN A 157 3.95 -21.64 0.76
C GLN A 157 5.07 -20.67 1.11
N ILE A 158 4.79 -19.38 1.30
CA ILE A 158 5.83 -18.39 1.62
C ILE A 158 6.54 -18.69 2.95
N PHE A 159 5.84 -19.35 3.88
CA PHE A 159 6.39 -19.81 5.16
C PHE A 159 7.28 -21.06 5.02
N THR A 160 7.45 -21.59 3.81
CA THR A 160 8.23 -22.81 3.52
C THR A 160 9.22 -22.63 2.35
N GLN A 161 9.22 -21.48 1.68
CA GLN A 161 10.02 -21.22 0.48
C GLN A 161 11.36 -20.52 0.76
N GLY A 162 11.60 -20.05 1.99
CA GLY A 162 12.84 -19.37 2.36
C GLY A 162 13.93 -20.33 2.82
N ASN A 163 15.20 -20.04 2.49
CA ASN A 163 16.38 -20.82 2.95
C ASN A 163 16.45 -21.05 4.47
N THR A 164 15.73 -20.24 5.27
CA THR A 164 15.70 -20.31 6.74
C THR A 164 14.44 -20.93 7.34
N LEU A 165 13.39 -21.20 6.56
CA LEU A 165 12.12 -21.73 7.07
C LEU A 165 11.77 -23.00 6.27
N VAL A 166 12.05 -24.17 6.84
CA VAL A 166 11.76 -25.46 6.19
C VAL A 166 10.29 -25.83 6.43
N SER A 167 9.75 -25.43 7.58
CA SER A 167 8.36 -25.66 7.95
C SER A 167 7.71 -24.45 8.63
N TYR A 168 6.37 -24.44 8.68
CA TYR A 168 5.63 -23.46 9.47
C TYR A 168 5.86 -23.62 10.98
N ALA A 169 6.23 -24.82 11.45
CA ALA A 169 6.63 -25.01 12.84
C ALA A 169 7.93 -24.25 13.11
N ASP A 170 8.91 -24.32 12.21
CA ASP A 170 10.17 -23.55 12.33
C ASP A 170 9.92 -22.03 12.34
N PHE A 171 8.88 -21.57 11.65
CA PHE A 171 8.47 -20.16 11.70
C PHE A 171 7.90 -19.80 13.07
N LEU A 172 7.09 -20.66 13.67
CA LEU A 172 6.58 -20.48 15.03
C LEU A 172 7.71 -20.51 16.07
N ASP A 173 8.68 -21.41 15.92
CA ASP A 173 9.87 -21.47 16.78
C ASP A 173 10.78 -20.24 16.63
N LYS A 174 10.69 -19.51 15.51
CA LYS A 174 11.39 -18.23 15.32
C LYS A 174 10.58 -17.02 15.77
N LEU A 175 9.29 -17.19 16.05
CA LEU A 175 8.41 -16.17 16.61
C LEU A 175 8.57 -16.06 18.13
N GLY A 176 8.93 -17.16 18.80
CA GLY A 176 9.23 -17.25 20.24
C GLY A 176 10.51 -18.02 20.49
#